data_AF-A0A973JI93-F1
#
_entry.id   AF-A0A973JI93-F1
#
_cell.length_a   1.000
_cell.length_b   1.000
_cell.length_c   1.000
_cell.angle_alpha   90.00
_cell.angle_beta   90.00
_cell.angle_gamma   90.00
#
_symmetry.space_group_name_H-M   'P 1'
#
loop_
_entity.id
_entity.type
_entity.pdbx_description
1 polymer ?
#
loop_
_entity_poly.entity_id
_entity_poly.type
_entity_poly.pdbx_seq_one_letter_code
_entity_poly.pdbx_strand_id
1 'polypeptide(L)'
;MSATVHHHFVTVEHDVDDHGETRSSTLTFECKATQADPCRNYPACDCDYWDDEHNKLHPAVPQPECWLKTWFDVGYDATPYDADPEGEYVDSLHDVPAGSGPITYDYDEGIYWHWVNGPDDPTAPPQTEQLDLDGEATR
;
A
#
# COMPACT_ATOMS: atom_id res chain seq x y z
N MET A 1 -9.56 20.86 -6.96
CA MET A 1 -9.51 19.56 -6.27
C MET A 1 -8.09 19.05 -6.44
N SER A 2 -7.33 18.85 -5.36
CA SER A 2 -6.01 18.23 -5.46
C SER A 2 -6.22 16.74 -5.66
N ALA A 3 -5.62 16.17 -6.71
CA ALA A 3 -5.50 14.72 -6.83
C ALA A 3 -4.73 14.19 -5.61
N THR A 4 -5.21 13.09 -5.02
CA THR A 4 -4.43 12.36 -4.01
C THR A 4 -3.13 11.91 -4.67
N VAL A 5 -2.01 12.34 -4.12
CA VAL A 5 -0.70 11.91 -4.60
C VAL A 5 -0.36 10.60 -3.90
N HIS A 6 -0.33 9.51 -4.66
CA HIS A 6 0.14 8.22 -4.15
C HIS A 6 1.66 8.14 -4.30
N HIS A 7 2.35 7.87 -3.19
CA HIS A 7 3.82 7.80 -3.17
C HIS A 7 4.34 6.37 -3.12
N HIS A 8 3.53 5.41 -2.70
CA HIS A 8 3.95 4.02 -2.43
C HIS A 8 3.35 3.11 -3.48
N PHE A 9 4.21 2.34 -4.14
CA PHE A 9 3.84 1.40 -5.19
C PHE A 9 4.41 0.03 -4.86
N VAL A 10 3.61 -0.99 -5.15
CA VAL A 10 4.04 -2.39 -5.07
C VAL A 10 3.93 -3.00 -6.45
N THR A 11 4.83 -3.93 -6.75
CA THR A 11 4.75 -4.81 -7.91
C THR A 11 4.87 -6.25 -7.43
N VAL A 12 3.85 -7.06 -7.70
CA VAL A 12 3.83 -8.51 -7.44
C VAL A 12 4.00 -9.24 -8.76
N GLU A 13 4.97 -10.15 -8.80
CA GLU A 13 5.20 -11.03 -9.94
C GLU A 13 5.13 -12.49 -9.48
N HIS A 14 4.51 -13.35 -10.29
CA HIS A 14 4.51 -14.80 -10.08
C HIS A 14 5.39 -15.46 -11.15
N ASP A 15 6.29 -16.34 -10.71
CA ASP A 15 6.90 -17.35 -11.57
C ASP A 15 5.97 -18.55 -11.62
N VAL A 16 5.40 -18.85 -12.79
CA VAL A 16 4.46 -19.97 -12.99
C VAL A 16 5.13 -21.08 -13.78
N ASP A 17 4.75 -22.33 -13.50
CA ASP A 17 5.25 -23.49 -14.21
C ASP A 17 4.50 -23.78 -15.54
N ASP A 18 4.91 -24.83 -16.24
CA ASP A 18 4.30 -25.23 -17.52
C ASP A 18 2.85 -25.74 -17.36
N HIS A 19 2.38 -25.94 -16.13
CA HIS A 19 1.02 -26.34 -15.77
C HIS A 19 0.15 -25.16 -15.30
N GLY A 20 0.74 -23.97 -15.16
CA GLY A 20 0.08 -22.76 -14.67
C GLY A 20 0.03 -22.65 -13.14
N GLU A 21 0.84 -23.44 -12.42
CA GLU A 21 0.96 -23.36 -10.97
C GLU A 21 2.07 -22.36 -10.57
N THR A 22 1.80 -21.49 -9.61
CA THR A 22 2.79 -20.55 -9.08
C THR A 22 3.90 -21.29 -8.33
N ARG A 23 5.13 -21.19 -8.82
CA ARG A 23 6.36 -21.73 -8.19
C ARG A 23 6.91 -20.80 -7.12
N SER A 24 6.88 -19.50 -7.39
CA SER A 24 7.35 -18.47 -6.48
C SER A 24 6.68 -17.13 -6.78
N SER A 25 6.57 -16.28 -5.76
CA SER A 25 6.20 -14.88 -5.92
C SER A 25 7.33 -13.97 -5.49
N THR A 26 7.47 -12.83 -6.17
CA THR A 26 8.32 -11.72 -5.76
C THR A 26 7.46 -10.47 -5.56
N LEU A 27 7.84 -9.67 -4.57
CA LEU A 27 7.24 -8.36 -4.33
C LEU A 27 8.33 -7.31 -4.37
N THR A 28 8.11 -6.26 -5.14
CA THR A 28 8.99 -5.09 -5.22
C THR A 28 8.26 -3.84 -4.76
N PHE A 29 8.86 -3.11 -3.81
CA PHE A 29 8.34 -1.84 -3.34
C PHE A 29 9.09 -0.65 -3.99
N GLU A 30 8.34 0.34 -4.46
CA GLU A 30 8.86 1.61 -4.97
C GLU A 30 8.23 2.79 -4.21
N CYS A 31 9.08 3.71 -3.75
CA CYS A 31 8.64 4.96 -3.16
C CYS A 31 8.99 6.16 -4.04
N LYS A 32 7.97 6.91 -4.47
CA LYS A 32 8.06 8.09 -5.34
C LYS A 32 7.99 9.41 -4.55
N ALA A 33 8.15 9.35 -3.23
CA ALA A 33 8.12 10.52 -2.35
C ALA A 33 9.39 11.39 -2.47
N THR A 34 9.19 12.69 -2.58
CA THR A 34 10.22 13.73 -2.49
C THR A 34 10.57 14.04 -1.04
N GLN A 35 11.70 14.70 -0.79
CA GLN A 35 12.15 15.04 0.57
C GLN A 35 11.17 15.93 1.37
N ALA A 36 10.27 16.62 0.69
CA ALA A 36 9.24 17.43 1.33
C ALA A 36 8.01 16.61 1.77
N ASP A 37 7.87 15.36 1.28
CA ASP A 37 6.67 14.57 1.50
C ASP A 37 6.66 13.93 2.90
N PRO A 38 5.51 13.99 3.61
CA PRO A 38 5.41 13.52 4.98
C PRO A 38 5.59 12.02 5.13
N CYS A 39 5.33 11.21 4.09
CA CYS A 39 5.45 9.75 4.16
C CYS A 39 6.90 9.24 4.28
N ARG A 40 7.90 10.12 4.08
CA ARG A 40 9.32 9.83 4.39
C ARG A 40 9.66 10.02 5.86
N ASN A 41 8.81 10.73 6.58
CA ASN A 41 9.02 11.09 7.96
C ASN A 41 8.41 9.99 8.83
N TYR A 42 9.14 8.91 9.04
CA TYR A 42 8.80 7.99 10.11
C TYR A 42 10.05 7.66 10.92
N PRO A 43 9.99 7.68 12.27
CA PRO A 43 11.19 7.77 13.08
C PRO A 43 11.90 6.43 13.24
N ALA A 44 13.22 6.53 13.35
CA ALA A 44 14.03 5.57 14.08
C ALA A 44 13.76 5.71 15.60
N CYS A 45 12.65 5.17 16.10
CA CYS A 45 12.51 4.81 17.52
C CYS A 45 12.03 3.37 17.64
N ASP A 46 12.50 2.66 18.67
CA ASP A 46 12.17 1.26 18.97
C ASP A 46 10.76 1.14 19.58
N CYS A 47 9.77 1.79 18.98
CA CYS A 47 8.42 1.91 19.51
C CYS A 47 7.53 0.78 18.92
N ASP A 48 6.79 0.08 19.78
CA ASP A 48 6.03 -1.14 19.41
C ASP A 48 4.63 -0.86 18.81
N TYR A 49 4.12 0.37 18.87
CA TYR A 49 2.78 0.76 18.43
C TYR A 49 2.76 2.20 17.89
N TRP A 50 1.96 2.43 16.84
CA TRP A 50 2.00 3.69 16.08
C TRP A 50 0.62 4.10 15.58
N ASP A 51 -0.08 4.88 16.40
CA ASP A 51 -1.33 5.54 16.04
C ASP A 51 -1.12 7.06 15.83
N ASP A 52 -2.19 7.75 15.40
CA ASP A 52 -2.21 9.21 15.22
C ASP A 52 -1.86 9.98 16.50
N GLU A 53 -2.05 9.40 17.68
CA GLU A 53 -1.72 10.03 18.95
C GLU A 53 -0.23 9.89 19.29
N HIS A 54 0.35 8.72 19.03
CA HIS A 54 1.76 8.43 19.17
C HIS A 54 2.62 9.27 18.22
N ASN A 55 2.14 9.48 16.98
CA ASN A 55 2.81 10.34 15.99
C ASN A 55 3.04 11.77 16.50
N LYS A 56 2.24 12.27 17.44
CA LYS A 56 2.41 13.61 18.04
C LYS A 56 3.61 13.69 18.99
N LEU A 57 4.09 12.55 19.50
CA LEU A 57 5.21 12.46 20.45
C LEU A 57 6.58 12.44 19.75
N HIS A 58 6.60 12.14 18.45
CA HIS A 58 7.81 11.99 17.66
C HIS A 58 7.89 13.08 16.59
N PRO A 59 8.86 14.02 16.68
CA PRO A 59 9.12 14.93 15.58
C PRO A 59 9.46 14.17 14.30
N ALA A 60 8.79 14.53 13.20
CA ALA A 60 9.14 14.07 11.86
C ALA A 60 10.62 14.34 11.56
N VAL A 61 11.39 13.30 11.23
CA VAL A 61 12.77 13.43 10.76
C VAL A 61 12.83 13.01 9.30
N PRO A 62 13.35 13.86 8.39
CA PRO A 62 13.54 13.48 7.00
C PRO A 62 14.53 12.32 6.87
N GLN A 63 14.08 11.19 6.32
CA GLN A 63 14.94 10.05 6.01
C GLN A 63 15.39 10.06 4.53
N PRO A 64 16.59 9.51 4.21
CA PRO A 64 17.07 9.40 2.83
C PRO A 64 16.28 8.39 1.99
N GLU A 65 15.56 7.48 2.63
CA GLU A 65 14.69 6.47 2.04
C GLU A 65 13.31 6.50 2.70
N CYS A 66 12.30 5.92 2.04
CA CYS A 66 11.00 5.75 2.67
C CYS A 66 11.10 4.63 3.69
N TRP A 67 10.67 4.88 4.92
CA TRP A 67 10.79 3.92 6.02
C TRP A 67 10.15 2.56 5.69
N LEU A 68 9.05 2.58 4.92
CA LEU A 68 8.32 1.40 4.45
C LEU A 68 9.18 0.49 3.56
N LYS A 69 10.18 1.06 2.86
CA LYS A 69 11.08 0.30 2.00
C LYS A 69 11.84 -0.77 2.78
N THR A 70 12.36 -0.42 3.96
CA THR A 70 13.07 -1.38 4.79
C THR A 70 12.16 -2.55 5.14
N TRP A 71 10.90 -2.29 5.55
CA TRP A 71 9.94 -3.35 5.89
C TRP A 71 9.78 -4.37 4.77
N PHE A 72 9.53 -3.90 3.54
CA PHE A 72 9.41 -4.76 2.36
C PHE A 72 10.72 -5.47 2.00
N ASP A 73 11.88 -4.81 2.17
CA ASP A 73 13.19 -5.40 1.87
C ASP A 73 13.59 -6.52 2.86
N VAL A 74 13.17 -6.47 4.14
CA VAL A 74 13.45 -7.55 5.12
C VAL A 74 12.50 -8.75 5.00
N GLY A 75 11.41 -8.62 4.24
CA GLY A 75 10.45 -9.70 4.00
C GLY A 75 9.52 -10.02 5.17
N TYR A 76 9.27 -9.06 6.07
CA TYR A 76 8.18 -9.20 7.05
C TYR A 76 6.84 -9.11 6.31
N ASP A 77 5.96 -10.09 6.56
CA ASP A 77 4.61 -10.27 5.98
C ASP A 77 4.28 -9.29 4.86
N ALA A 78 4.69 -9.68 3.65
CA ALA A 78 4.49 -8.89 2.45
C ALA A 78 3.07 -9.05 1.89
N THR A 79 2.18 -9.75 2.60
CA THR A 79 0.83 -10.03 2.16
C THR A 79 -0.12 -8.86 2.48
N PRO A 80 -0.90 -8.38 1.49
CA PRO A 80 -1.92 -7.36 1.73
C PRO A 80 -3.07 -7.94 2.54
N TYR A 81 -3.72 -7.10 3.34
CA TYR A 81 -4.81 -7.53 4.22
C TYR A 81 -6.09 -7.89 3.45
N ASP A 82 -6.37 -7.20 2.32
CA ASP A 82 -7.54 -7.46 1.46
C ASP A 82 -7.14 -8.00 0.07
N ALA A 83 -6.22 -8.96 -0.03
CA ALA A 83 -5.98 -9.59 -1.34
C ALA A 83 -7.13 -10.52 -1.76
N ASP A 84 -7.91 -11.00 -0.79
CA ASP A 84 -9.14 -11.76 -1.04
C ASP A 84 -10.32 -10.78 -1.27
N PRO A 85 -11.13 -10.94 -2.34
CA PRO A 85 -12.36 -10.17 -2.53
C PRO A 85 -13.39 -10.31 -1.39
N GLU A 86 -13.28 -11.31 -0.52
CA GLU A 86 -14.11 -11.46 0.69
C GLU A 86 -13.56 -10.70 1.92
N GLY A 87 -12.39 -10.04 1.80
CA GLY A 87 -11.76 -9.27 2.88
C GLY A 87 -11.09 -10.16 3.94
N GLU A 88 -10.69 -11.38 3.56
CA GLU A 88 -9.92 -12.28 4.41
C GLU A 88 -8.41 -12.05 4.23
N TYR A 89 -7.68 -12.25 5.33
CA TYR A 89 -6.22 -12.27 5.32
C TYR A 89 -5.70 -13.33 4.35
N VAL A 90 -4.80 -12.93 3.46
CA VAL A 90 -4.02 -13.89 2.69
C VAL A 90 -2.71 -14.22 3.41
N ASP A 91 -2.52 -15.51 3.67
CA ASP A 91 -1.35 -16.04 4.36
C ASP A 91 -0.13 -16.18 3.42
N SER A 92 -0.30 -15.96 2.10
CA SER A 92 0.78 -16.12 1.13
C SER A 92 0.77 -15.07 0.02
N LEU A 93 1.97 -14.61 -0.35
CA LEU A 93 2.19 -13.78 -1.54
C LEU A 93 1.85 -14.54 -2.85
N HIS A 94 1.66 -15.87 -2.79
CA HIS A 94 1.14 -16.64 -3.93
C HIS A 94 -0.34 -16.36 -4.21
N ASP A 95 -1.09 -15.94 -3.19
CA ASP A 95 -2.54 -15.69 -3.29
C ASP A 95 -2.85 -14.22 -3.63
N VAL A 96 -1.82 -13.37 -3.65
CA VAL A 96 -1.92 -11.96 -4.03
C VAL A 96 -1.87 -11.84 -5.55
N PRO A 97 -2.85 -11.21 -6.21
CA PRO A 97 -2.83 -11.04 -7.65
C PRO A 97 -1.55 -10.36 -8.15
N ALA A 98 -0.89 -10.95 -9.15
CA ALA A 98 0.19 -10.29 -9.87
C ALA A 98 -0.28 -8.96 -10.47
N GLY A 99 0.53 -7.92 -10.30
CA GLY A 99 0.15 -6.58 -10.71
C GLY A 99 1.08 -5.51 -10.15
N SER A 100 0.97 -4.29 -10.68
CA SER A 100 1.72 -3.13 -10.21
C SER A 100 0.78 -1.96 -9.99
N GLY A 101 0.88 -1.31 -8.84
CA GLY A 101 -0.13 -0.34 -8.44
C GLY A 101 0.23 0.49 -7.21
N PRO A 102 -0.47 1.61 -7.00
CA PRO A 102 -0.35 2.37 -5.77
C PRO A 102 -1.01 1.62 -4.61
N ILE A 103 -0.45 1.78 -3.41
CA ILE A 103 -0.96 1.17 -2.19
C ILE A 103 -1.30 2.21 -1.11
N THR A 104 -2.26 1.86 -0.26
CA THR A 104 -2.39 2.43 1.09
C THR A 104 -1.86 1.43 2.11
N TYR A 105 -1.57 1.90 3.31
CA TYR A 105 -1.12 1.05 4.39
C TYR A 105 -1.63 1.60 5.73
N ASP A 106 -1.79 0.69 6.68
CA ASP A 106 -2.12 0.97 8.07
C ASP A 106 -1.12 0.23 8.98
N TYR A 107 -0.88 0.79 10.15
CA TYR A 107 -0.06 0.17 11.18
C TYR A 107 -0.92 -0.13 12.40
N ASP A 108 -0.98 -1.40 12.80
CA ASP A 108 -1.62 -1.83 14.05
C ASP A 108 -0.66 -2.73 14.85
N GLU A 109 -0.71 -4.05 14.63
CA GLU A 109 0.28 -5.01 15.18
C GLU A 109 1.42 -5.32 14.20
N GLY A 110 1.38 -4.70 13.02
CA GLY A 110 2.30 -4.84 11.91
C GLY A 110 1.87 -3.91 10.77
N ILE A 111 2.56 -3.98 9.64
CA ILE A 111 2.17 -3.23 8.45
C ILE A 111 1.16 -4.04 7.65
N TYR A 112 -0.03 -3.47 7.49
CA TYR A 112 -1.05 -3.95 6.57
C TYR A 112 -1.12 -3.02 5.38
N TRP A 113 -1.22 -3.56 4.18
CA TRP A 113 -1.30 -2.76 2.97
C TRP A 113 -2.37 -3.27 2.01
N HIS A 114 -2.86 -2.37 1.15
CA HIS A 114 -3.95 -2.63 0.22
C HIS A 114 -3.70 -1.90 -1.09
N TRP A 115 -4.14 -2.48 -2.21
CA TRP A 115 -4.20 -1.77 -3.48
C TRP A 115 -5.24 -0.66 -3.40
N VAL A 116 -4.89 0.55 -3.81
CA VAL A 116 -5.82 1.69 -3.83
C VAL A 116 -7.06 1.40 -4.69
N ASN A 117 -6.89 0.59 -5.75
CA ASN A 117 -7.94 0.25 -6.70
C ASN A 117 -8.60 -1.12 -6.44
N GLY A 118 -8.24 -1.78 -5.34
CA GLY A 118 -8.63 -3.16 -5.06
C GLY A 118 -7.79 -4.22 -5.80
N PRO A 119 -7.96 -5.50 -5.43
CA PRO A 119 -7.16 -6.62 -5.94
C PRO A 119 -7.47 -6.98 -7.40
N ASP A 120 -8.67 -6.66 -7.91
CA ASP A 120 -9.10 -7.01 -9.27
C ASP A 120 -8.51 -6.11 -10.37
N ASP A 121 -8.09 -4.88 -10.02
CA ASP A 121 -7.46 -3.94 -10.97
C ASP A 121 -6.39 -3.07 -10.30
N PRO A 122 -5.26 -3.66 -9.87
CA PRO A 122 -4.19 -2.92 -9.21
C PRO A 122 -3.60 -1.81 -10.09
N THR A 123 -3.77 -1.90 -11.41
CA THR A 123 -3.23 -0.97 -12.41
C THR A 123 -4.14 0.21 -12.74
N ALA A 124 -5.41 0.19 -12.32
CA ALA A 124 -6.33 1.28 -12.59
C ALA A 124 -5.82 2.62 -12.05
N PRO A 125 -6.16 3.75 -12.69
CA PRO A 125 -6.06 5.04 -12.01
C PRO A 125 -7.03 5.06 -10.80
N PRO A 126 -6.66 5.70 -9.68
CA PRO A 126 -7.54 5.84 -8.51
C PRO A 126 -8.91 6.34 -8.96
N GLN A 127 -9.94 5.54 -8.70
CA GLN A 127 -11.33 5.90 -8.97
C GLN A 127 -11.63 7.16 -8.14
N THR A 128 -11.68 8.31 -8.81
CA THR A 128 -12.23 9.50 -8.17
C THR A 128 -13.72 9.25 -8.09
N GLU A 129 -14.26 8.94 -6.91
CA GLU A 129 -15.72 8.93 -6.72
C GLU A 129 -16.27 10.28 -7.19
N GLN A 130 -16.86 10.27 -8.38
CA GLN A 130 -17.62 11.38 -8.88
C GLN A 130 -18.93 11.32 -8.09
N LEU A 131 -19.00 12.08 -6.99
CA LEU A 131 -20.26 12.36 -6.32
C LEU A 131 -21.20 12.97 -7.36
N ASP A 132 -22.15 12.16 -7.83
CA ASP A 132 -23.26 12.60 -8.66
C ASP A 132 -24.10 13.59 -7.85
N LEU A 133 -23.74 14.87 -7.99
CA LEU A 133 -24.62 15.97 -7.62
C LEU A 133 -25.71 16.07 -8.69
N ASP A 134 -26.68 15.16 -8.63
CA ASP A 134 -27.99 15.33 -9.26
C ASP A 134 -28.74 16.48 -8.58
N GLY A 135 -28.30 17.70 -8.89
CA GLY A 135 -29.03 18.93 -8.63
C GLY A 135 -30.10 19.11 -9.69
N GLU A 136 -31.26 18.47 -9.47
CA GLU A 136 -32.49 18.76 -10.21
C GLU A 136 -32.90 20.23 -9.95
N ALA A 137 -32.60 21.12 -10.89
CA ALA A 137 -33.11 22.49 -10.91
C ALA A 137 -34.31 22.57 -11.86
N THR A 138 -35.49 22.30 -11.32
CA THR A 138 -36.77 22.50 -12.01
C THR A 138 -37.03 24.01 -12.15
N ARG A 139 -37.27 24.46 -13.39
CA ARG A 139 -37.76 25.80 -13.72
C ARG A 139 -39.26 25.92 -13.49
#